data_AF-A0A382WL72-F1
#
_entry.id   AF-A0A382WL72-F1
#
_cell.length_a   1.000
_cell.length_b   1.000
_cell.length_c   1.000
_cell.angle_alpha   90.00
_cell.angle_beta   90.00
_cell.angle_gamma   90.00
#
_symmetry.space_group_name_H-M   'P 1'
#
loop_
_entity.id
_entity.type
_entity.pdbx_description
1 polymer ?
#
loop_
_entity_poly.entity_id
_entity_poly.type
_entity_poly.pdbx_seq_one_letter_code
_entity_poly.pdbx_strand_id
1 'polypeptide(L)'
;MILDGSQGSTKQKAMRLLIDLGEAANAEQLVPVVSAHVSGVSPLTGGDGLIRFLKDLGTEENITTAVETTLNAAGCDRTKFKEMDIPVKDYVEKQQLILDAYEKLGIELSLSCTPYDNLKIKGNASWAESNAVCFANTYTELRTNRESGLSAIATALCGFTPEYGLLLDENRIPNLKIMVECNLDEPVDYSILGDWIGKQIEPKWKMEYGPIPHIFGLENLNFEEKKALTASAANYGCPLLFIDNFTT
;
A
#
# COMPACT_ATOMS: atom_id res chain seq x y z
N MET A 1 -8.47 -27.40 0.90
CA MET A 1 -8.32 -26.07 1.54
C MET A 1 -6.92 -25.56 1.23
N ILE A 2 -6.69 -24.26 0.99
CA ILE A 2 -5.36 -23.76 0.52
C ILE A 2 -4.18 -24.28 1.38
N LEU A 3 -4.36 -24.41 2.69
CA LEU A 3 -3.34 -24.93 3.62
C LEU A 3 -2.94 -26.39 3.42
N ASP A 4 -3.80 -27.23 2.88
CA ASP A 4 -3.48 -28.64 2.59
C ASP A 4 -2.69 -28.82 1.28
N GLY A 5 -2.50 -27.75 0.51
CA GLY A 5 -1.79 -27.77 -0.77
C GLY A 5 -2.67 -28.07 -1.99
N SER A 6 -3.98 -28.25 -1.82
CA SER A 6 -4.93 -28.51 -2.91
C SER A 6 -4.98 -27.44 -4.02
N GLN A 7 -4.46 -26.24 -3.76
CA GLN A 7 -4.34 -25.15 -4.75
C GLN A 7 -2.89 -24.82 -5.10
N GLY A 8 -1.97 -25.76 -4.90
CA GLY A 8 -0.55 -25.56 -5.16
C GLY A 8 0.25 -25.11 -3.94
N SER A 9 1.54 -25.41 -3.97
CA SER A 9 2.52 -25.06 -2.95
C SER A 9 2.76 -23.55 -2.84
N THR A 10 2.65 -22.79 -3.94
CA THR A 10 2.78 -21.32 -3.91
C THR A 10 1.68 -20.69 -3.06
N LYS A 11 0.40 -21.03 -3.32
CA LYS A 11 -0.72 -20.53 -2.51
C LYS A 11 -0.68 -21.07 -1.08
N GLN A 12 -0.21 -22.29 -0.88
CA GLN A 12 -0.01 -22.84 0.47
C GLN A 12 1.01 -22.03 1.27
N LYS A 13 2.17 -21.69 0.68
CA LYS A 13 3.19 -20.83 1.30
C LYS A 13 2.63 -19.44 1.62
N ALA A 14 1.92 -18.83 0.67
CA ALA A 14 1.27 -17.53 0.85
C ALA A 14 0.26 -17.56 2.01
N MET A 15 -0.60 -18.58 2.08
CA MET A 15 -1.58 -18.72 3.15
C MET A 15 -0.93 -18.91 4.52
N ARG A 16 0.18 -19.65 4.62
CA ARG A 16 0.94 -19.75 5.87
C ARG A 16 1.45 -18.39 6.34
N LEU A 17 2.00 -17.58 5.43
CA LEU A 17 2.43 -16.22 5.76
C LEU A 17 1.27 -15.37 6.30
N LEU A 18 0.07 -15.48 5.70
CA LEU A 18 -1.11 -14.75 6.17
C LEU A 18 -1.56 -15.22 7.55
N ILE A 19 -1.48 -16.51 7.85
CA ILE A 19 -1.80 -17.03 9.18
C ILE A 19 -0.78 -16.55 10.21
N ASP A 20 0.51 -16.65 9.92
CA ASP A 20 1.58 -16.17 10.82
C ASP A 20 1.42 -14.67 11.10
N LEU A 21 1.06 -13.88 10.07
CA LEU A 21 0.74 -12.46 10.21
C LEU A 21 -0.50 -12.25 11.08
N GLY A 22 -1.55 -13.03 10.86
CA GLY A 22 -2.79 -12.98 11.64
C GLY A 22 -2.54 -13.30 13.11
N GLU A 23 -1.78 -14.36 13.41
CA GLU A 23 -1.38 -14.71 14.78
C GLU A 23 -0.57 -13.58 15.43
N ALA A 24 0.41 -13.01 14.72
CA ALA A 24 1.20 -11.88 15.22
C ALA A 24 0.36 -10.63 15.50
N ALA A 25 -0.70 -10.41 14.71
CA ALA A 25 -1.62 -9.29 14.85
C ALA A 25 -2.82 -9.59 15.78
N ASN A 26 -2.92 -10.80 16.35
CA ASN A 26 -4.09 -11.29 17.08
C ASN A 26 -5.41 -11.21 16.29
N ALA A 27 -5.35 -11.41 14.97
CA ALA A 27 -6.53 -11.49 14.12
C ALA A 27 -7.28 -12.80 14.38
N GLU A 28 -8.59 -12.73 14.64
CA GLU A 28 -9.42 -13.91 14.88
C GLU A 28 -9.78 -14.66 13.58
N GLN A 29 -9.75 -13.96 12.45
CA GLN A 29 -10.17 -14.50 11.16
C GLN A 29 -9.44 -13.86 9.97
N LEU A 30 -9.57 -14.52 8.82
CA LEU A 30 -9.19 -13.98 7.52
C LEU A 30 -10.46 -13.46 6.83
N VAL A 31 -10.38 -12.25 6.26
CA VAL A 31 -11.48 -11.62 5.51
C VAL A 31 -11.15 -11.53 4.03
N PRO A 32 -12.15 -11.65 3.14
CA PRO A 32 -11.92 -11.52 1.71
C PRO A 32 -11.49 -10.09 1.38
N VAL A 33 -10.60 -9.96 0.40
CA VAL A 33 -10.24 -8.67 -0.19
C VAL A 33 -10.80 -8.54 -1.60
N VAL A 34 -10.98 -7.30 -2.06
CA VAL A 34 -11.44 -6.99 -3.43
C VAL A 34 -10.31 -6.50 -4.33
N SER A 35 -9.19 -6.05 -3.75
CA SER A 35 -8.06 -5.48 -4.47
C SER A 35 -6.75 -5.63 -3.69
N ALA A 36 -5.65 -5.82 -4.41
CA ALA A 36 -4.30 -5.72 -3.86
C ALA A 36 -3.44 -4.74 -4.67
N HIS A 37 -2.50 -4.08 -4.01
CA HIS A 37 -1.51 -3.22 -4.67
C HIS A 37 -0.14 -3.53 -4.09
N VAL A 38 0.72 -4.13 -4.91
CA VAL A 38 1.98 -4.73 -4.47
C VAL A 38 3.13 -3.73 -4.64
N SER A 39 3.93 -3.59 -3.57
CA SER A 39 5.20 -2.84 -3.56
C SER A 39 6.40 -3.80 -3.60
N GLY A 40 7.62 -3.27 -3.51
CA GLY A 40 8.83 -4.09 -3.60
C GLY A 40 9.17 -4.42 -5.05
N VAL A 41 9.33 -3.38 -5.86
CA VAL A 41 9.56 -3.48 -7.31
C VAL A 41 11.01 -3.13 -7.68
N SER A 42 11.76 -2.49 -6.77
CA SER A 42 13.10 -1.98 -7.05
C SER A 42 14.21 -2.96 -6.67
N PRO A 43 15.19 -3.20 -7.57
CA PRO A 43 16.43 -3.92 -7.27
C PRO A 43 17.23 -3.35 -6.10
N LEU A 44 17.10 -2.06 -5.76
CA LEU A 44 17.83 -1.46 -4.65
C LEU A 44 17.28 -1.86 -3.28
N THR A 45 15.96 -2.01 -3.22
CA THR A 45 15.25 -2.33 -1.97
C THR A 45 15.13 -3.83 -1.75
N GLY A 46 14.80 -4.58 -2.80
CA GLY A 46 14.58 -6.02 -2.72
C GLY A 46 15.80 -6.87 -3.07
N GLY A 47 16.70 -6.34 -3.91
CA GLY A 47 17.92 -7.03 -4.35
C GLY A 47 17.68 -8.41 -4.94
N ASP A 48 18.71 -9.25 -4.86
CA ASP A 48 18.67 -10.63 -5.35
C ASP A 48 17.73 -11.52 -4.52
N GLY A 49 17.47 -11.15 -3.26
CA GLY A 49 16.53 -11.84 -2.38
C GLY A 49 15.10 -11.78 -2.91
N LEU A 50 14.64 -10.59 -3.31
CA LEU A 50 13.33 -10.41 -3.94
C LEU A 50 13.23 -11.20 -5.25
N ILE A 51 14.24 -11.12 -6.12
CA ILE A 51 14.24 -11.86 -7.39
C ILE A 51 14.11 -13.37 -7.13
N ARG A 52 14.86 -13.90 -6.17
CA ARG A 52 14.79 -15.32 -5.80
C ARG A 52 13.41 -15.69 -5.23
N PHE A 53 12.85 -14.84 -4.39
CA PHE A 53 11.52 -15.05 -3.81
C PHE A 53 10.43 -15.08 -4.88
N LEU A 54 10.39 -14.10 -5.79
CA LEU A 54 9.39 -14.05 -6.86
C LEU A 54 9.54 -15.23 -7.83
N LYS A 55 10.78 -15.65 -8.14
CA LYS A 55 11.03 -16.86 -8.93
C LYS A 55 10.49 -18.12 -8.26
N ASP A 56 10.62 -18.25 -6.94
CA ASP A 56 10.08 -19.39 -6.18
C ASP A 56 8.55 -19.41 -6.22
N LEU A 57 7.89 -18.25 -6.08
CA LEU A 57 6.43 -18.14 -6.20
C LEU A 57 5.93 -18.51 -7.61
N GLY A 58 6.66 -18.10 -8.64
CA GLY A 58 6.32 -18.35 -10.04
C GLY A 58 6.74 -19.72 -10.58
N THR A 59 7.03 -20.72 -9.73
CA THR A 59 7.45 -22.06 -10.20
C THR A 59 6.31 -22.90 -10.76
N GLU A 60 5.08 -22.68 -10.29
CA GLU A 60 3.89 -23.42 -10.71
C GLU A 60 3.32 -22.90 -12.02
N GLU A 61 2.85 -23.82 -12.87
CA GLU A 61 2.16 -23.45 -14.10
C GLU A 61 0.76 -22.90 -13.78
N ASN A 62 0.34 -21.85 -14.50
CA ASN A 62 -0.97 -21.19 -14.37
C ASN A 62 -1.25 -20.57 -12.98
N ILE A 63 -0.21 -20.29 -12.18
CA ILE A 63 -0.39 -19.51 -10.96
C ILE A 63 -0.83 -18.08 -11.31
N THR A 64 -1.90 -17.63 -10.67
CA THR A 64 -2.41 -16.26 -10.81
C THR A 64 -2.94 -15.76 -9.48
N THR A 65 -2.91 -14.45 -9.30
CA THR A 65 -3.64 -13.75 -8.25
C THR A 65 -5.13 -14.11 -8.27
N ALA A 66 -5.73 -14.17 -7.07
CA ALA A 66 -7.15 -14.44 -6.86
C ALA A 66 -8.01 -13.16 -6.97
N VAL A 67 -7.39 -11.99 -6.88
CA VAL A 67 -8.05 -10.66 -6.93
C VAL A 67 -7.29 -9.73 -7.86
N GLU A 68 -7.97 -8.70 -8.35
CA GLU A 68 -7.33 -7.66 -9.17
C GLU A 68 -6.16 -7.05 -8.40
N THR A 69 -4.98 -7.13 -9.02
CA THR A 69 -3.72 -6.78 -8.37
C THR A 69 -2.88 -5.93 -9.29
N THR A 70 -2.50 -4.76 -8.78
CA THR A 70 -1.67 -3.79 -9.50
C THR A 70 -0.28 -3.68 -8.87
N LEU A 71 0.68 -3.16 -9.63
CA LEU A 71 2.06 -3.04 -9.22
C LEU A 71 2.47 -1.56 -9.05
N ASN A 72 3.15 -1.27 -7.95
CA ASN A 72 3.71 0.04 -7.66
C ASN A 72 4.78 0.44 -8.69
N ALA A 73 5.18 1.70 -8.68
CA ALA A 73 6.18 2.26 -9.59
C ALA A 73 7.48 1.45 -9.59
N ALA A 74 7.98 1.17 -10.80
CA ALA A 74 9.29 0.56 -10.98
C ALA A 74 10.42 1.53 -10.56
N GLY A 75 11.58 0.98 -10.25
CA GLY A 75 12.73 1.77 -9.83
C GLY A 75 13.39 2.58 -10.96
N CYS A 76 13.05 2.31 -12.22
CA CYS A 76 13.51 3.11 -13.35
C CYS A 76 12.54 3.10 -14.53
N ASP A 77 12.57 4.17 -15.32
CA ASP A 77 12.07 4.17 -16.70
C ASP A 77 13.18 3.63 -17.62
N ARG A 78 12.94 2.45 -18.20
CA ARG A 78 13.91 1.78 -19.08
C ARG A 78 14.26 2.63 -20.31
N THR A 79 13.32 3.43 -20.82
CA THR A 79 13.55 4.27 -21.99
C THR A 79 14.47 5.46 -21.69
N LYS A 80 14.54 5.86 -20.42
CA LYS A 80 15.34 6.99 -19.93
C LYS A 80 16.48 6.58 -19.00
N PHE A 81 16.78 5.29 -18.86
CA PHE A 81 17.74 4.82 -17.85
C PHE A 81 19.12 5.50 -17.93
N LYS A 82 19.59 5.83 -19.15
CA LYS A 82 20.84 6.58 -19.35
C LYS A 82 20.77 8.01 -18.80
N GLU A 83 19.62 8.68 -18.93
CA GLU A 83 19.39 10.04 -18.41
C GLU A 83 19.21 10.04 -16.89
N MET A 84 18.68 8.95 -16.33
CA MET A 84 18.52 8.79 -14.88
C MET A 84 19.86 8.64 -14.14
N ASP A 85 20.97 8.40 -14.85
CA ASP A 85 22.34 8.31 -14.31
C ASP A 85 22.47 7.41 -13.07
N ILE A 86 21.79 6.26 -13.09
CA ILE A 86 21.81 5.30 -11.98
C ILE A 86 23.12 4.49 -12.04
N PRO A 87 24.05 4.61 -11.06
CA PRO A 87 25.39 4.03 -11.14
C PRO A 87 25.44 2.55 -10.72
N VAL A 88 24.33 1.82 -10.90
CA VAL A 88 24.14 0.47 -10.35
C VAL A 88 24.25 -0.53 -11.48
N LYS A 89 25.17 -1.48 -11.31
CA LYS A 89 25.42 -2.53 -12.29
C LYS A 89 24.19 -3.42 -12.49
N ASP A 90 23.92 -3.77 -13.74
CA ASP A 90 22.88 -4.71 -14.15
C ASP A 90 21.46 -4.30 -13.68
N TYR A 91 21.23 -3.01 -13.41
CA TYR A 91 19.98 -2.52 -12.81
C TYR A 91 18.77 -2.81 -13.70
N VAL A 92 18.87 -2.51 -14.99
CA VAL A 92 17.77 -2.67 -15.94
C VAL A 92 17.42 -4.14 -16.09
N GLU A 93 18.43 -5.02 -16.18
CA GLU A 93 18.25 -6.46 -16.24
C GLU A 93 17.57 -6.99 -14.98
N LYS A 94 18.04 -6.57 -13.79
CA LYS A 94 17.44 -6.96 -12.50
C LYS A 94 16.01 -6.43 -12.35
N GLN A 95 15.76 -5.19 -12.78
CA GLN A 95 14.42 -4.59 -12.77
C GLN A 95 13.48 -5.39 -13.68
N GLN A 96 13.93 -5.77 -14.87
CA GLN A 96 13.12 -6.58 -15.79
C GLN A 96 12.81 -7.97 -15.21
N LEU A 97 13.78 -8.63 -14.57
CA LEU A 97 13.55 -9.92 -13.90
C LEU A 97 12.46 -9.84 -12.81
N ILE A 98 12.36 -8.71 -12.11
CA ILE A 98 11.32 -8.47 -11.11
C ILE A 98 9.96 -8.28 -11.79
N LEU A 99 9.90 -7.44 -12.83
CA LEU A 99 8.66 -7.17 -13.57
C LEU A 99 8.10 -8.44 -14.22
N ASP A 100 8.93 -9.21 -14.91
CA ASP A 100 8.55 -10.47 -15.56
C ASP A 100 8.01 -11.48 -14.54
N ALA A 101 8.62 -11.52 -13.34
CA ALA A 101 8.18 -12.43 -12.29
C ALA A 101 6.83 -12.03 -11.69
N TYR A 102 6.55 -10.73 -11.53
CA TYR A 102 5.22 -10.26 -11.12
C TYR A 102 4.17 -10.50 -12.20
N GLU A 103 4.46 -10.20 -13.46
CA GLU A 103 3.55 -10.45 -14.58
C GLU A 103 3.19 -11.95 -14.69
N LYS A 104 4.18 -12.84 -14.47
CA LYS A 104 3.95 -14.29 -14.44
C LYS A 104 2.95 -14.73 -13.35
N LEU A 105 2.81 -13.96 -12.27
CA LEU A 105 1.83 -14.21 -11.21
C LEU A 105 0.44 -13.61 -11.53
N GLY A 106 0.24 -13.05 -12.72
CA GLY A 106 -1.02 -12.41 -13.11
C GLY A 106 -1.21 -11.01 -12.53
N ILE A 107 -0.12 -10.35 -12.10
CA ILE A 107 -0.17 -8.98 -11.58
C ILE A 107 -0.08 -7.99 -12.73
N GLU A 108 -0.97 -7.01 -12.75
CA GLU A 108 -0.95 -5.92 -13.73
C GLU A 108 0.23 -4.98 -13.45
N LEU A 109 1.08 -4.79 -14.46
CA LEU A 109 2.19 -3.84 -14.42
C LEU A 109 1.70 -2.40 -14.64
N SER A 110 0.87 -1.90 -13.71
CA SER A 110 0.39 -0.51 -13.71
C SER A 110 1.52 0.51 -13.50
N LEU A 111 2.57 0.10 -12.79
CA LEU A 111 3.78 0.88 -12.50
C LEU A 111 3.49 2.29 -11.97
N SER A 112 2.51 2.39 -11.07
CA SER A 112 2.07 3.67 -10.49
C SER A 112 1.92 3.56 -8.98
N CYS A 113 2.31 4.63 -8.27
CA CYS A 113 2.06 4.79 -6.84
C CYS A 113 0.66 5.36 -6.53
N THR A 114 -0.13 5.67 -7.56
CA THR A 114 -1.50 6.19 -7.48
C THR A 114 -2.53 5.19 -8.03
N PRO A 115 -2.62 3.95 -7.50
CA PRO A 115 -3.57 2.94 -7.97
C PRO A 115 -5.04 3.34 -7.75
N TYR A 116 -5.27 4.40 -6.98
CA TYR A 116 -6.58 4.97 -6.72
C TYR A 116 -7.07 5.93 -7.82
N ASP A 117 -6.25 6.20 -8.86
CA ASP A 117 -6.68 7.02 -10.00
C ASP A 117 -7.88 6.34 -10.70
N ASN A 118 -9.05 6.99 -10.64
CA ASN A 118 -10.35 6.50 -11.15
C ASN A 118 -10.94 5.28 -10.42
N LEU A 119 -10.52 5.01 -9.19
CA LEU A 119 -10.99 3.86 -8.44
C LEU A 119 -12.42 4.03 -7.91
N LYS A 120 -13.28 3.04 -8.18
CA LYS A 120 -14.69 2.98 -7.70
C LYS A 120 -15.04 1.59 -7.16
N ILE A 121 -14.26 1.11 -6.21
CA ILE A 121 -14.49 -0.17 -5.52
C ILE A 121 -14.66 0.05 -4.02
N LYS A 122 -15.27 -0.92 -3.34
CA LYS A 122 -15.57 -0.89 -1.90
C LYS A 122 -15.20 -2.22 -1.27
N GLY A 123 -14.81 -2.19 0.00
CA GLY A 123 -14.49 -3.39 0.78
C GLY A 123 -13.04 -3.41 1.27
N ASN A 124 -12.56 -4.59 1.66
CA ASN A 124 -11.20 -4.72 2.17
C ASN A 124 -10.20 -4.81 1.01
N ALA A 125 -9.07 -4.15 1.17
CA ALA A 125 -7.96 -4.20 0.23
C ALA A 125 -6.66 -4.50 0.98
N SER A 126 -5.63 -4.84 0.22
CA SER A 126 -4.29 -5.14 0.74
C SER A 126 -3.24 -4.37 -0.05
N TRP A 127 -2.97 -3.13 0.36
CA TRP A 127 -2.14 -2.19 -0.38
C TRP A 127 -0.85 -1.88 0.39
N ALA A 128 0.28 -1.96 -0.32
CA ALA A 128 1.61 -1.78 0.27
C ALA A 128 2.28 -0.43 -0.07
N GLU A 129 1.59 0.45 -0.79
CA GLU A 129 2.07 1.81 -1.07
C GLU A 129 1.48 2.79 -0.04
N SER A 130 2.34 3.46 0.71
CA SER A 130 1.95 4.32 1.84
C SER A 130 0.98 5.44 1.46
N ASN A 131 1.22 6.16 0.37
CA ASN A 131 0.30 7.23 -0.05
C ASN A 131 -1.06 6.65 -0.47
N ALA A 132 -1.04 5.50 -1.16
CA ALA A 132 -2.24 4.84 -1.62
C ALA A 132 -3.09 4.30 -0.47
N VAL A 133 -2.45 3.76 0.58
CA VAL A 133 -3.12 3.34 1.82
C VAL A 133 -3.84 4.52 2.47
N CYS A 134 -3.15 5.65 2.63
CA CYS A 134 -3.73 6.85 3.24
C CYS A 134 -4.87 7.42 2.40
N PHE A 135 -4.70 7.48 1.07
CA PHE A 135 -5.73 7.92 0.15
C PHE A 135 -6.96 7.01 0.18
N ALA A 136 -6.75 5.69 0.11
CA ALA A 136 -7.83 4.70 0.12
C ALA A 136 -8.67 4.81 1.40
N ASN A 137 -8.02 4.81 2.57
CA ASN A 137 -8.72 4.90 3.84
C ASN A 137 -9.44 6.25 4.04
N THR A 138 -8.93 7.33 3.43
CA THR A 138 -9.45 8.70 3.63
C THR A 138 -10.57 9.06 2.65
N TYR A 139 -10.39 8.81 1.36
CA TYR A 139 -11.28 9.35 0.31
C TYR A 139 -12.08 8.28 -0.44
N THR A 140 -11.96 7.01 -0.06
CA THR A 140 -12.65 5.90 -0.72
C THR A 140 -13.35 5.02 0.31
N GLU A 141 -14.14 4.07 -0.19
CA GLU A 141 -14.79 3.05 0.65
C GLU A 141 -13.95 1.78 0.78
N LEU A 142 -12.67 1.86 0.46
CA LEU A 142 -11.71 0.80 0.75
C LEU A 142 -11.18 0.91 2.18
N ARG A 143 -10.92 -0.26 2.76
CA ARG A 143 -10.21 -0.41 4.02
C ARG A 143 -8.96 -1.23 3.80
N THR A 144 -7.80 -0.72 4.21
CA THR A 144 -6.53 -1.43 4.07
C THR A 144 -5.60 -1.07 5.22
N ASN A 145 -4.83 -2.06 5.66
CA ASN A 145 -3.66 -1.82 6.50
C ASN A 145 -2.51 -1.27 5.68
N ARG A 146 -1.45 -0.84 6.37
CA ARG A 146 -0.16 -0.55 5.76
C ARG A 146 0.59 -1.86 5.53
N GLU A 147 0.27 -2.52 4.42
CA GLU A 147 0.79 -3.84 4.11
C GLU A 147 2.26 -3.78 3.68
N SER A 148 2.96 -4.90 3.85
CA SER A 148 4.27 -5.11 3.24
C SER A 148 4.12 -5.62 1.81
N GLY A 149 5.19 -5.55 1.01
CA GLY A 149 5.18 -6.21 -0.31
C GLY A 149 4.90 -7.72 -0.22
N LEU A 150 5.34 -8.37 0.85
CA LEU A 150 5.15 -9.81 1.08
C LEU A 150 3.73 -10.17 1.49
N SER A 151 3.12 -9.41 2.40
CA SER A 151 1.72 -9.62 2.79
C SER A 151 0.78 -9.26 1.64
N ALA A 152 1.05 -8.19 0.89
CA ALA A 152 0.25 -7.81 -0.27
C ALA A 152 0.25 -8.88 -1.37
N ILE A 153 1.42 -9.46 -1.72
CA ILE A 153 1.45 -10.55 -2.72
C ILE A 153 0.82 -11.84 -2.20
N ALA A 154 0.96 -12.17 -0.92
CA ALA A 154 0.31 -13.35 -0.34
C ALA A 154 -1.21 -13.20 -0.35
N THR A 155 -1.71 -12.03 0.05
CA THR A 155 -3.13 -11.67 -0.04
C THR A 155 -3.61 -11.71 -1.49
N ALA A 156 -2.84 -11.16 -2.44
CA ALA A 156 -3.18 -11.20 -3.85
C ALA A 156 -3.36 -12.64 -4.37
N LEU A 157 -2.48 -13.57 -3.97
CA LEU A 157 -2.53 -14.98 -4.38
C LEU A 157 -3.68 -15.75 -3.75
N CYS A 158 -4.02 -15.43 -2.50
CA CYS A 158 -5.01 -16.16 -1.71
C CYS A 158 -6.42 -15.56 -1.76
N GLY A 159 -6.56 -14.25 -1.97
CA GLY A 159 -7.82 -13.51 -1.96
C GLY A 159 -8.33 -13.12 -0.56
N PHE A 160 -7.49 -13.28 0.47
CA PHE A 160 -7.84 -12.99 1.86
C PHE A 160 -6.70 -12.26 2.57
N THR A 161 -7.03 -11.45 3.57
CA THR A 161 -6.07 -10.84 4.51
C THR A 161 -6.54 -11.08 5.96
N PRO A 162 -5.65 -11.15 6.96
CA PRO A 162 -6.08 -11.16 8.35
C PRO A 162 -6.87 -9.91 8.72
N GLU A 163 -7.93 -10.08 9.52
CA GLU A 163 -8.74 -8.97 10.01
C GLU A 163 -8.09 -8.35 11.24
N TYR A 164 -7.34 -7.27 11.04
CA TYR A 164 -6.68 -6.52 12.10
C TYR A 164 -6.51 -5.05 11.70
N GLY A 165 -6.04 -4.24 12.66
CA GLY A 165 -5.66 -2.86 12.41
C GLY A 165 -6.80 -2.04 11.85
N LEU A 166 -6.56 -1.33 10.75
CA LEU A 166 -7.49 -0.36 10.15
C LEU A 166 -8.66 -0.99 9.39
N LEU A 167 -8.73 -2.33 9.35
CA LEU A 167 -9.92 -3.04 8.92
C LEU A 167 -11.03 -2.94 9.98
N LEU A 168 -10.65 -2.78 11.25
CA LEU A 168 -11.54 -2.67 12.41
C LEU A 168 -11.91 -1.21 12.70
N ASP A 169 -13.19 -0.95 13.00
CA ASP A 169 -13.69 0.41 13.27
C ASP A 169 -13.08 1.00 14.54
N GLU A 170 -12.88 0.18 15.59
CA GLU A 170 -12.29 0.64 16.85
C GLU A 170 -10.87 1.20 16.71
N ASN A 171 -10.16 0.84 15.63
CA ASN A 171 -8.80 1.31 15.35
C ASN A 171 -8.77 2.55 14.45
N ARG A 172 -9.93 2.99 13.94
CA ARG A 172 -10.08 4.16 13.06
C ARG A 172 -10.55 5.37 13.85
N ILE A 173 -9.92 5.64 15.00
CA ILE A 173 -10.28 6.76 15.88
C ILE A 173 -9.25 7.88 15.72
N PRO A 174 -9.67 9.14 15.47
CA PRO A 174 -8.73 10.24 15.42
C PRO A 174 -8.01 10.44 16.75
N ASN A 175 -6.70 10.65 16.68
CA ASN A 175 -5.82 10.84 17.83
C ASN A 175 -5.09 12.19 17.85
N LEU A 176 -5.30 13.02 16.83
CA LEU A 176 -4.79 14.38 16.73
C LEU A 176 -5.89 15.32 16.25
N LYS A 177 -6.00 16.50 16.85
CA LYS A 177 -6.89 17.57 16.38
C LYS A 177 -6.07 18.64 15.69
N ILE A 178 -6.36 18.92 14.42
CA ILE A 178 -5.66 19.88 13.58
C ILE A 178 -6.65 20.96 13.14
N MET A 179 -6.39 22.21 13.53
CA MET A 179 -7.17 23.37 13.08
C MET A 179 -6.35 24.14 12.05
N VAL A 180 -6.85 24.23 10.82
CA VAL A 180 -6.24 25.05 9.77
C VAL A 180 -6.92 26.43 9.79
N GLU A 181 -6.15 27.47 10.09
CA GLU A 181 -6.63 28.86 10.24
C GLU A 181 -6.15 29.77 9.09
N CYS A 182 -5.59 29.18 8.03
CA CYS A 182 -5.09 29.88 6.86
C CYS A 182 -5.65 29.27 5.58
N ASN A 183 -5.63 30.05 4.50
CA ASN A 183 -6.00 29.56 3.17
C ASN A 183 -4.89 28.66 2.60
N LEU A 184 -5.29 27.63 1.87
CA LEU A 184 -4.41 26.75 1.09
C LEU A 184 -4.91 26.79 -0.35
N ASP A 185 -4.09 27.29 -1.26
CA ASP A 185 -4.52 27.65 -2.62
C ASP A 185 -3.93 26.71 -3.68
N GLU A 186 -2.79 26.07 -3.39
CA GLU A 186 -2.08 25.20 -4.33
C GLU A 186 -1.81 23.81 -3.73
N PRO A 187 -1.67 22.75 -4.55
CA PRO A 187 -1.34 21.40 -4.05
C PRO A 187 -0.08 21.33 -3.17
N VAL A 188 0.87 22.25 -3.36
CA VAL A 188 2.07 22.33 -2.51
C VAL A 188 1.73 22.71 -1.06
N ASP A 189 0.72 23.55 -0.85
CA ASP A 189 0.29 23.97 0.49
C ASP A 189 -0.25 22.76 1.29
N TYR A 190 -0.99 21.89 0.62
CA TYR A 190 -1.47 20.62 1.19
C TYR A 190 -0.33 19.64 1.48
N SER A 191 0.72 19.65 0.65
CA SER A 191 1.95 18.87 0.93
C SER A 191 2.68 19.39 2.17
N ILE A 192 2.76 20.72 2.34
CA ILE A 192 3.34 21.35 3.53
C ILE A 192 2.50 21.03 4.76
N LEU A 193 1.17 21.06 4.66
CA LEU A 193 0.28 20.71 5.75
C LEU A 193 0.52 19.27 6.24
N GLY A 194 0.55 18.29 5.35
CA GLY A 194 0.77 16.90 5.75
C GLY A 194 2.16 16.64 6.35
N ASP A 195 3.21 17.28 5.80
CA ASP A 195 4.55 17.26 6.38
C ASP A 195 4.59 17.93 7.76
N TRP A 196 3.91 19.07 7.91
CA TRP A 196 3.80 19.77 9.18
C TRP A 196 3.10 18.93 10.24
N ILE A 197 1.97 18.29 9.93
CA ILE A 197 1.22 17.40 10.84
C ILE A 197 2.15 16.31 11.36
N GLY A 198 2.87 15.63 10.46
CA GLY A 198 3.79 14.55 10.81
C GLY A 198 4.95 14.99 11.69
N LYS A 199 5.50 16.19 11.44
CA LYS A 199 6.58 16.77 12.25
C LYS A 199 6.19 17.14 13.68
N GLN A 200 4.89 17.24 13.99
CA GLN A 200 4.43 17.53 15.35
C GLN A 200 4.45 16.30 16.27
N ILE A 201 4.68 15.10 15.73
CA ILE A 201 4.60 13.86 16.50
C ILE A 201 5.80 13.74 17.43
N GLU A 202 5.52 13.65 18.73
CA GLU A 202 6.55 13.44 19.73
C GLU A 202 6.87 11.94 19.89
N PRO A 203 8.15 11.54 20.03
CA PRO A 203 8.54 10.13 20.20
C PRO A 203 7.89 9.41 21.39
N LYS A 204 7.39 10.16 22.38
CA LYS A 204 6.72 9.62 23.57
C LYS A 204 5.26 9.22 23.33
N TRP A 205 4.65 9.70 22.24
CA TRP A 205 3.26 9.40 21.91
C TRP A 205 3.15 7.96 21.41
N LYS A 206 2.28 7.19 22.06
CA LYS A 206 1.99 5.81 21.67
C LYS A 206 0.76 5.81 20.78
N MET A 207 0.98 5.68 19.48
CA MET A 207 -0.06 5.58 18.47
C MET A 207 0.16 4.28 17.71
N GLU A 208 -0.54 3.22 18.11
CA GLU A 208 -0.32 1.84 17.62
C GLU A 208 -0.38 1.74 16.10
N TYR A 209 -1.36 2.41 15.49
CA TYR A 209 -1.56 2.46 14.04
C TYR A 209 -1.06 3.77 13.41
N GLY A 210 -0.24 4.54 14.13
CA GLY A 210 0.27 5.83 13.68
C GLY A 210 -0.68 7.02 13.92
N PRO A 211 -0.26 8.22 13.52
CA PRO A 211 -1.07 9.44 13.61
C PRO A 211 -2.33 9.34 12.74
N ILE A 212 -3.48 9.60 13.35
CA ILE A 212 -4.78 9.65 12.67
C ILE A 212 -5.37 11.04 12.97
N PRO A 213 -5.05 12.07 12.17
CA PRO A 213 -5.50 13.42 12.42
C PRO A 213 -6.96 13.62 12.03
N HIS A 214 -7.65 14.43 12.82
CA HIS A 214 -8.91 15.08 12.46
C HIS A 214 -8.63 16.55 12.11
N ILE A 215 -8.78 16.88 10.83
CA ILE A 215 -8.45 18.15 10.21
C ILE A 215 -9.73 18.96 10.00
N PHE A 216 -9.71 20.17 10.54
CA PHE A 216 -10.78 21.16 10.46
C PHE A 216 -10.29 22.40 9.70
N GLY A 217 -11.23 23.16 9.13
CA GLY A 217 -10.95 24.46 8.50
C GLY A 217 -10.48 24.39 7.05
N LEU A 218 -10.55 23.21 6.41
CA LEU A 218 -10.35 23.10 4.97
C LEU A 218 -11.66 23.39 4.24
N GLU A 219 -11.63 24.34 3.30
CA GLU A 219 -12.83 24.76 2.54
C GLU A 219 -12.97 24.03 1.20
N ASN A 220 -11.85 23.73 0.53
CA ASN A 220 -11.82 23.09 -0.78
C ASN A 220 -10.79 21.96 -0.78
N LEU A 221 -11.07 20.90 -1.56
CA LEU A 221 -10.15 19.79 -1.74
C LEU A 221 -10.40 19.09 -3.08
N ASN A 222 -9.70 19.53 -4.11
CA ASN A 222 -9.70 18.88 -5.41
C ASN A 222 -8.84 17.60 -5.40
N PHE A 223 -8.85 16.86 -6.51
CA PHE A 223 -8.18 15.56 -6.58
C PHE A 223 -6.66 15.62 -6.38
N GLU A 224 -5.98 16.65 -6.91
CA GLU A 224 -4.54 16.81 -6.75
C GLU A 224 -4.17 17.28 -5.33
N GLU A 225 -5.02 18.08 -4.69
CA GLU A 225 -4.86 18.48 -3.29
C GLU A 225 -5.04 17.29 -2.34
N LYS A 226 -6.01 16.42 -2.61
CA LYS A 226 -6.20 15.13 -1.91
C LYS A 226 -4.94 14.26 -1.98
N LYS A 227 -4.39 14.11 -3.18
CA LYS A 227 -3.13 13.39 -3.43
C LYS A 227 -1.98 13.99 -2.63
N ALA A 228 -1.76 15.29 -2.76
CA ALA A 228 -0.68 16.01 -2.08
C ALA A 228 -0.74 15.86 -0.55
N LEU A 229 -1.92 16.03 0.04
CA LEU A 229 -2.10 15.92 1.49
C LEU A 229 -1.81 14.51 2.00
N THR A 230 -2.41 13.49 1.37
CA THR A 230 -2.23 12.09 1.81
C THR A 230 -0.82 11.58 1.55
N ALA A 231 -0.17 11.97 0.46
CA ALA A 231 1.22 11.58 0.18
C ALA A 231 2.19 12.12 1.23
N SER A 232 2.08 13.41 1.57
CA SER A 232 2.94 14.04 2.57
C SER A 232 2.65 13.55 3.99
N ALA A 233 1.39 13.38 4.37
CA ALA A 233 1.00 12.85 5.67
C ALA A 233 1.44 11.38 5.85
N ALA A 234 1.31 10.55 4.80
CA ALA A 234 1.71 9.15 4.82
C ALA A 234 3.23 8.96 5.02
N ASN A 235 4.05 9.93 4.61
CA ASN A 235 5.50 9.91 4.85
C ASN A 235 5.84 9.84 6.35
N TYR A 236 4.99 10.42 7.21
CA TYR A 236 5.11 10.34 8.68
C TYR A 236 4.25 9.24 9.30
N GLY A 237 3.77 8.30 8.48
CA GLY A 237 3.03 7.14 8.93
C GLY A 237 1.56 7.38 9.20
N CYS A 238 0.96 8.49 8.72
CA CYS A 238 -0.50 8.65 8.76
C CYS A 238 -1.15 7.64 7.79
N PRO A 239 -1.97 6.69 8.26
CA PRO A 239 -2.60 5.73 7.36
C PRO A 239 -4.03 6.11 6.97
N LEU A 240 -4.58 7.15 7.61
CA LEU A 240 -5.95 7.63 7.49
C LEU A 240 -6.00 9.07 8.00
N LEU A 241 -6.72 9.94 7.29
CA LEU A 241 -7.07 11.28 7.73
C LEU A 241 -8.59 11.39 7.90
N PHE A 242 -9.03 12.08 8.94
CA PHE A 242 -10.41 12.55 9.05
C PHE A 242 -10.42 14.02 8.66
N ILE A 243 -11.16 14.37 7.63
CA ILE A 243 -11.24 15.73 7.10
C ILE A 243 -12.72 16.09 7.02
N ASP A 244 -13.10 17.14 7.76
CA ASP A 244 -14.49 17.60 7.78
C ASP A 244 -15.00 17.84 6.35
N ASN A 245 -16.13 17.20 6.03
CA ASN A 245 -16.81 17.25 4.72
C ASN A 245 -16.09 16.54 3.54
N PHE A 246 -14.90 15.95 3.74
CA PHE A 246 -14.12 15.33 2.64
C PHE A 246 -13.78 13.86 2.83
N THR A 247 -13.80 13.33 4.06
CA THR A 247 -13.63 11.90 4.32
C THR A 247 -14.92 11.14 4.02
N THR A 248 -14.80 9.96 3.39
CA THR A 248 -15.92 9.07 3.03
C THR A 248 -16.32 8.16 4.19
#